data_AF-A0A9P4LTN5-F1
#
_entry.id   AF-A0A9P4LTN5-F1
#
_cell.length_a   1.000
_cell.length_b   1.000
_cell.length_c   1.000
_cell.angle_alpha   90.00
_cell.angle_beta   90.00
_cell.angle_gamma   90.00
#
_symmetry.space_group_name_H-M   'P 1'
#
loop_
_entity.id
_entity.type
_entity.pdbx_description
1 polymer ?
#
loop_
_entity_poly.entity_id
_entity_poly.type
_entity_poly.pdbx_seq_one_letter_code
_entity_poly.pdbx_strand_id
1 'polypeptide(L)'
;MAPSPTTIAIHALNVLIGVLSIAILALVARSVSLTDSPSSVLPNNVRGTGRGLLFWPGCGGIVDMLLFTFLWIKTPEKHEQTKKRHWLLNAQVFVACFIFGRPLIVLIYTVVEYNTASKLRLPLSAGNWTIETWSCAYSDHVVSGNPESVCKELRTARYLLVPEVVLGASLLGVVLWSRFPAC
;
A
#
# COMPACT_ATOMS: atom_id res chain seq x y z
N MET A 1 18.81 -19.84 20.72
CA MET A 1 19.66 -18.73 20.24
C MET A 1 18.82 -17.47 20.30
N ALA A 2 19.30 -16.40 20.93
CA ALA A 2 18.56 -15.15 20.97
C ALA A 2 18.55 -14.51 19.57
N PRO A 3 17.42 -13.93 19.12
CA PRO A 3 17.35 -13.26 17.83
C PRO A 3 18.29 -12.05 17.81
N SER A 4 18.99 -11.84 16.68
CA SER A 4 19.84 -10.67 16.51
C SER A 4 19.00 -9.38 16.53
N PRO A 5 19.56 -8.25 16.99
CA PRO A 5 18.84 -6.97 16.99
C PRO A 5 18.35 -6.58 15.58
N THR A 6 19.10 -6.97 14.53
CA THR A 6 18.70 -6.79 13.13
C THR A 6 17.46 -7.62 12.76
N THR A 7 17.37 -8.86 13.22
CA THR A 7 16.20 -9.72 12.99
C THR A 7 14.96 -9.17 13.68
N ILE A 8 15.12 -8.68 14.92
CA ILE A 8 14.04 -8.02 15.66
C ILE A 8 13.55 -6.78 14.90
N ALA A 9 14.47 -5.91 14.44
CA ALA A 9 14.12 -4.72 13.67
C ALA A 9 13.39 -5.04 12.36
N ILE A 10 13.86 -6.06 11.63
CA ILE A 10 13.24 -6.52 10.38
C ILE A 10 11.82 -7.01 10.61
N HIS A 11 11.58 -7.84 11.63
CA HIS A 11 10.22 -8.29 11.95
C HIS A 11 9.33 -7.16 12.43
N ALA A 12 9.84 -6.25 13.27
CA ALA A 12 9.08 -5.09 13.72
C ALA A 12 8.63 -4.21 12.55
N LEU A 13 9.54 -3.88 11.63
CA LEU A 13 9.21 -3.12 10.42
C LEU A 13 8.20 -3.85 9.54
N ASN A 14 8.37 -5.15 9.33
CA ASN A 14 7.45 -5.95 8.53
C ASN A 14 6.03 -6.00 9.13
N VAL A 15 5.92 -6.13 10.45
CA VAL A 15 4.63 -6.10 11.16
C VAL A 15 3.98 -4.73 11.05
N LEU A 16 4.74 -3.64 11.22
CA LEU A 16 4.21 -2.28 11.07
C LEU A 16 3.66 -2.03 9.66
N ILE A 17 4.38 -2.50 8.63
CA ILE A 17 3.90 -2.44 7.25
C ILE A 17 2.60 -3.21 7.11
N GLY A 18 2.53 -4.46 7.60
CA GLY A 18 1.30 -5.25 7.56
C GLY A 18 0.10 -4.59 8.27
N VAL A 19 0.33 -3.94 9.42
CA VAL A 19 -0.72 -3.17 10.13
C VAL A 19 -1.23 -2.02 9.26
N LEU A 20 -0.34 -1.28 8.58
CA LEU A 20 -0.74 -0.23 7.65
C LEU A 20 -1.53 -0.80 6.46
N SER A 21 -1.09 -1.91 5.87
CA SER A 21 -1.79 -2.55 4.76
C SER A 21 -3.20 -3.02 5.18
N ILE A 22 -3.37 -3.55 6.41
CA ILE A 22 -4.69 -3.88 6.98
C ILE A 22 -5.55 -2.62 7.15
N ALA A 23 -4.98 -1.53 7.67
CA ALA A 23 -5.71 -0.28 7.84
C ALA A 23 -6.18 0.30 6.51
N ILE A 24 -5.31 0.30 5.49
CA ILE A 24 -5.65 0.69 4.12
C ILE A 24 -6.78 -0.20 3.58
N LEU A 25 -6.65 -1.52 3.72
CA LEU A 25 -7.67 -2.46 3.26
C LEU A 25 -9.02 -2.23 3.95
N ALA A 26 -9.02 -1.98 5.26
CA ALA A 26 -10.24 -1.72 6.03
C ALA A 26 -10.94 -0.42 5.58
N LEU A 27 -10.17 0.66 5.37
CA LEU A 27 -10.70 1.93 4.84
C LEU A 27 -11.27 1.75 3.44
N VAL A 28 -10.56 1.05 2.56
CA VAL A 28 -11.01 0.81 1.19
C VAL A 28 -12.27 -0.07 1.18
N ALA A 29 -12.29 -1.15 1.95
CA ALA A 29 -13.47 -2.03 2.06
C ALA A 29 -14.70 -1.29 2.60
N ARG A 30 -14.52 -0.44 3.63
CA ARG A 30 -15.60 0.40 4.15
C ARG A 30 -16.11 1.38 3.10
N SER A 31 -15.21 2.03 2.36
CA SER A 31 -15.57 2.94 1.28
C SER A 31 -16.37 2.25 0.16
N VAL A 32 -16.07 0.97 -0.15
CA VAL A 32 -16.82 0.16 -1.11
C VAL A 32 -18.22 -0.14 -0.60
N SER A 33 -18.33 -0.59 0.66
CA SER A 33 -19.64 -0.85 1.29
C SER A 33 -20.54 0.39 1.29
N LEU A 34 -19.97 1.57 1.58
CA LEU A 34 -20.69 2.84 1.54
C LEU A 34 -21.09 3.28 0.13
N THR A 35 -20.33 2.88 -0.90
CA THR A 35 -20.60 3.20 -2.31
C THR A 35 -21.38 2.12 -3.06
N ASP A 36 -21.69 0.98 -2.45
CA ASP A 36 -22.59 -0.04 -3.03
C ASP A 36 -24.06 0.16 -2.58
N SER A 37 -24.34 1.22 -1.82
CA SER A 37 -25.71 1.61 -1.46
C SER A 37 -26.49 2.06 -2.73
N PRO A 38 -27.77 1.65 -2.90
CA PRO A 38 -28.56 1.85 -4.13
C PRO A 38 -28.84 3.32 -4.50
N SER A 39 -28.46 4.27 -3.65
CA SER A 39 -28.57 5.71 -3.88
C SER A 39 -27.31 6.36 -4.46
N SER A 40 -26.24 5.60 -4.71
CA SER A 40 -24.98 6.14 -5.21
C SER A 40 -24.96 6.29 -6.73
N VAL A 41 -24.86 7.54 -7.21
CA VAL A 41 -24.71 7.88 -8.64
C VAL A 41 -23.24 7.71 -9.04
N LEU A 42 -22.70 6.49 -8.90
CA LEU A 42 -21.30 6.21 -9.24
C LEU A 42 -21.19 5.76 -10.72
N PRO A 43 -20.42 6.45 -11.57
CA PRO A 43 -20.19 6.02 -12.95
C PRO A 43 -19.48 4.64 -12.98
N ASN A 44 -19.95 3.73 -13.85
CA ASN A 44 -19.43 2.35 -13.95
C ASN A 44 -17.92 2.27 -14.18
N ASN A 45 -17.36 3.23 -14.90
CA ASN A 45 -15.93 3.41 -15.21
C ASN A 45 -15.07 3.76 -13.99
N VAL A 46 -15.64 4.41 -12.97
CA VAL A 46 -14.95 4.78 -11.72
C VAL A 46 -14.94 3.61 -10.72
N ARG A 47 -15.97 2.75 -10.81
CA ARG A 47 -16.19 1.61 -9.92
C ARG A 47 -15.13 0.51 -10.06
N GLY A 48 -14.60 0.28 -11.27
CA GLY A 48 -13.63 -0.80 -11.53
C GLY A 48 -12.19 -0.44 -11.19
N THR A 49 -11.63 0.54 -11.90
CA THR A 49 -10.18 0.84 -11.87
C THR A 49 -9.74 1.46 -10.55
N GLY A 50 -10.54 2.34 -9.95
CA GLY A 50 -10.18 2.99 -8.69
C GLY A 50 -10.23 2.06 -7.47
N ARG A 51 -11.16 1.10 -7.44
CA ARG A 51 -11.32 0.18 -6.30
C ARG A 51 -10.12 -0.77 -6.27
N GLY A 52 -9.84 -1.43 -7.40
CA GLY A 52 -8.75 -2.40 -7.50
C GLY A 52 -7.38 -1.85 -7.11
N LEU A 53 -7.13 -0.57 -7.40
CA LEU A 53 -5.81 0.04 -7.24
C LEU A 53 -5.42 0.28 -5.78
N LEU A 54 -6.38 0.60 -4.89
CA LEU A 54 -6.13 0.72 -3.44
C LEU A 54 -6.31 -0.61 -2.68
N PHE A 55 -7.09 -1.55 -3.22
CA PHE A 55 -7.10 -2.93 -2.71
C PHE A 55 -5.75 -3.62 -2.89
N TRP A 56 -5.01 -3.27 -3.95
CA TRP A 56 -3.75 -3.91 -4.29
C TRP A 56 -2.65 -3.77 -3.22
N PRO A 57 -2.33 -2.57 -2.68
CA PRO A 57 -1.38 -2.44 -1.58
C PRO A 57 -1.94 -3.03 -0.27
N GLY A 58 -3.25 -2.93 -0.02
CA GLY A 58 -3.86 -3.49 1.18
C GLY A 58 -3.77 -5.01 1.27
N CYS A 59 -4.37 -5.74 0.31
CA CYS A 59 -4.28 -7.21 0.26
C CYS A 59 -2.85 -7.68 -0.05
N GLY A 60 -2.17 -6.98 -0.95
CA GLY A 60 -0.79 -7.29 -1.34
C GLY A 60 0.17 -7.23 -0.18
N GLY A 61 0.14 -6.14 0.60
CA GLY A 61 1.03 -5.96 1.74
C GLY A 61 0.86 -7.01 2.83
N ILE A 62 -0.36 -7.51 3.07
CA ILE A 62 -0.61 -8.61 4.00
C ILE A 62 0.07 -9.90 3.52
N VAL A 63 -0.12 -10.24 2.23
CA VAL A 63 0.51 -11.42 1.63
C VAL A 63 2.02 -11.27 1.62
N ASP A 64 2.52 -10.09 1.26
CA ASP A 64 3.95 -9.78 1.19
C ASP A 64 4.60 -9.86 2.58
N MET A 65 3.91 -9.41 3.64
CA MET A 65 4.34 -9.55 5.04
C MET A 65 4.49 -11.03 5.44
N LEU A 66 3.50 -11.87 5.12
CA LEU A 66 3.52 -13.30 5.46
C LEU A 66 4.62 -14.04 4.69
N LEU A 67 4.73 -13.78 3.38
CA LEU A 67 5.76 -14.36 2.53
C LEU A 67 7.15 -13.96 2.99
N PHE A 68 7.38 -12.68 3.27
CA PHE A 68 8.67 -12.22 3.76
C PHE A 68 9.05 -12.85 5.10
N THR A 69 8.08 -13.00 6.02
CA THR A 69 8.30 -13.69 7.30
C THR A 69 8.70 -15.15 7.06
N PHE A 70 8.02 -15.86 6.16
CA PHE A 70 8.34 -17.25 5.82
C PHE A 70 9.73 -17.38 5.18
N LEU A 71 10.06 -16.51 4.22
CA LEU A 71 11.37 -16.46 3.58
C LEU A 71 12.49 -16.19 4.60
N TRP A 72 12.25 -15.28 5.54
CA TRP A 72 13.23 -14.94 6.58
C TRP A 72 13.48 -16.10 7.53
N ILE A 73 12.42 -16.75 8.03
CA ILE A 73 12.52 -17.92 8.93
C ILE A 73 13.23 -19.11 8.25
N LYS A 74 13.02 -19.30 6.95
CA LYS A 74 13.63 -20.39 6.17
C LYS A 74 15.08 -20.10 5.75
N THR A 75 15.63 -18.93 6.05
CA THR A 75 17.00 -18.58 5.67
C THR A 75 18.01 -19.45 6.42
N PRO A 76 18.86 -20.23 5.73
CA PRO A 76 19.76 -21.19 6.37
C PRO A 76 20.86 -20.49 7.18
N GLU A 77 21.00 -20.89 8.44
CA GLU A 77 21.86 -20.20 9.41
C GLU A 77 23.35 -20.56 9.25
N LYS A 78 23.69 -21.79 8.85
CA LYS A 78 25.07 -22.32 9.02
C LYS A 78 25.78 -22.96 7.82
N HIS A 79 25.13 -23.38 6.73
CA HIS A 79 25.79 -24.41 5.89
C HIS A 79 26.23 -24.11 4.44
N GLU A 80 25.87 -23.01 3.79
CA GLU A 80 26.42 -22.68 2.44
C GLU A 80 26.41 -21.16 2.21
N GLN A 81 27.58 -20.54 2.16
CA GLN A 81 27.73 -19.10 1.93
C GLN A 81 27.09 -18.65 0.60
N THR A 82 27.18 -19.48 -0.44
CA THR A 82 26.54 -19.25 -1.74
C THR A 82 25.03 -19.29 -1.65
N LYS A 83 24.43 -20.29 -1.00
CA LYS A 83 22.97 -20.36 -0.79
C LYS A 83 22.47 -19.19 0.05
N LYS A 84 23.16 -18.85 1.14
CA LYS A 84 22.81 -17.69 1.99
C LYS A 84 22.82 -16.38 1.19
N ARG A 85 23.80 -16.19 0.31
CA ARG A 85 23.88 -15.02 -0.59
C ARG A 85 22.70 -14.96 -1.57
N HIS A 86 22.31 -16.07 -2.18
CA HIS A 86 21.15 -16.12 -3.06
C HIS A 86 19.84 -15.83 -2.32
N TRP A 87 19.66 -16.37 -1.12
CA TRP A 87 18.48 -16.08 -0.28
C TRP A 87 18.39 -14.60 0.11
N LEU A 88 19.50 -13.98 0.52
CA LEU A 88 19.53 -12.55 0.83
C LEU A 88 19.25 -11.68 -0.40
N LEU A 89 19.76 -12.05 -1.57
CA LEU A 89 19.43 -11.36 -2.83
C LEU A 89 17.94 -11.47 -3.15
N ASN A 90 17.36 -12.66 -3.03
CA ASN A 90 15.93 -12.87 -3.24
C ASN A 90 15.10 -12.04 -2.25
N ALA A 91 15.49 -11.98 -0.98
CA ALA A 91 14.85 -11.13 0.02
C ALA A 91 14.97 -9.64 -0.33
N GLN A 92 16.13 -9.17 -0.82
CA GLN A 92 16.32 -7.78 -1.26
C GLN A 92 15.41 -7.42 -2.44
N VAL A 93 15.40 -8.27 -3.47
CA VAL A 93 14.52 -8.08 -4.64
C VAL A 93 13.05 -8.12 -4.21
N PHE A 94 12.69 -9.01 -3.29
CA PHE A 94 11.34 -9.11 -2.77
C PHE A 94 10.91 -7.83 -2.06
N VAL A 95 11.73 -7.32 -1.13
CA VAL A 95 11.44 -6.08 -0.40
C VAL A 95 11.36 -4.89 -1.37
N ALA A 96 12.31 -4.79 -2.31
CA ALA A 96 12.36 -3.68 -3.26
C ALA A 96 11.14 -3.67 -4.20
N CYS A 97 10.76 -4.82 -4.77
CA CYS A 97 9.68 -4.90 -5.74
C CYS A 97 8.29 -4.89 -5.09
N PHE A 98 8.09 -5.69 -4.04
CA PHE A 98 6.75 -5.95 -3.50
C PHE A 98 6.42 -5.08 -2.30
N ILE A 99 7.32 -4.98 -1.32
CA ILE A 99 7.06 -4.20 -0.10
C ILE A 99 7.20 -2.69 -0.33
N PHE A 100 8.22 -2.27 -1.09
CA PHE A 100 8.45 -0.86 -1.40
C PHE A 100 7.82 -0.43 -2.72
N GLY A 101 8.09 -1.17 -3.81
CA GLY A 101 7.68 -0.79 -5.15
C GLY A 101 6.17 -0.70 -5.34
N ARG A 102 5.41 -1.66 -4.79
CA ARG A 102 3.95 -1.72 -4.93
C ARG A 102 3.24 -0.48 -4.32
N PRO A 103 3.42 -0.14 -3.03
CA PRO A 103 2.79 1.04 -2.47
C PRO A 103 3.32 2.33 -3.11
N LEU A 104 4.58 2.37 -3.56
CA LEU A 104 5.14 3.53 -4.28
C LEU A 104 4.42 3.77 -5.63
N ILE A 105 4.26 2.73 -6.45
CA ILE A 105 3.57 2.84 -7.75
C ILE A 105 2.13 3.32 -7.54
N VAL A 106 1.45 2.75 -6.55
CA VAL A 106 0.07 3.12 -6.21
C VAL A 106 0.00 4.56 -5.70
N LEU A 107 0.94 5.00 -4.87
CA LEU A 107 1.03 6.38 -4.39
C LEU A 107 1.27 7.35 -5.54
N ILE A 108 2.22 7.06 -6.45
CA ILE A 108 2.49 7.90 -7.63
C ILE A 108 1.22 8.00 -8.50
N TYR A 109 0.60 6.87 -8.83
CA TYR A 109 -0.59 6.84 -9.66
C TYR A 109 -1.73 7.65 -9.03
N THR A 110 -2.03 7.41 -7.75
CA THR A 110 -3.12 8.11 -7.04
C THR A 110 -2.88 9.61 -6.95
N VAL A 111 -1.64 10.07 -6.73
CA VAL A 111 -1.30 11.50 -6.70
C VAL A 111 -1.36 12.13 -8.10
N VAL A 112 -0.84 11.45 -9.12
CA VAL A 112 -0.84 11.96 -10.51
C VAL A 112 -2.27 12.09 -11.04
N GLU A 113 -3.09 11.05 -10.87
CA GLU A 113 -4.49 11.07 -11.28
C GLU A 113 -5.30 12.12 -10.51
N TYR A 114 -5.10 12.23 -9.18
CA TYR A 114 -5.76 13.26 -8.37
C TYR A 114 -5.41 14.69 -8.82
N ASN A 115 -4.13 14.95 -9.09
CA ASN A 115 -3.67 16.25 -9.57
C ASN A 115 -4.18 16.57 -10.98
N THR A 116 -4.34 15.57 -11.83
CA THR A 116 -4.85 15.74 -13.19
C THR A 116 -6.34 16.09 -13.15
N ALA A 117 -7.13 15.33 -12.39
CA ALA A 117 -8.56 15.57 -12.24
C ALA A 117 -8.88 16.92 -11.56
N SER A 118 -8.11 17.34 -10.55
CA SER A 118 -8.31 18.63 -9.88
C SER A 118 -7.99 19.83 -10.77
N LYS A 119 -6.95 19.73 -11.62
CA LYS A 119 -6.56 20.83 -12.53
C LYS A 119 -7.51 21.02 -13.70
N LEU A 120 -8.04 19.94 -14.26
CA LEU A 120 -8.90 20.03 -15.45
C LEU A 120 -10.37 20.38 -15.14
N ARG A 121 -10.80 20.43 -13.86
CA ARG A 121 -12.20 20.67 -13.44
C ARG A 121 -13.18 19.92 -14.34
N LEU A 122 -12.88 18.64 -14.59
CA LEU A 122 -13.67 17.84 -15.52
C LEU A 122 -15.13 17.80 -15.04
N PRO A 123 -16.12 17.80 -15.94
CA PRO A 123 -17.50 17.57 -15.54
C PRO A 123 -17.63 16.15 -14.96
N LEU A 124 -18.48 15.97 -13.94
CA LEU A 124 -18.72 14.68 -13.25
C LEU A 124 -19.03 13.50 -14.20
N SER A 125 -19.41 13.77 -15.45
CA SER A 125 -19.73 12.81 -16.50
C SER A 125 -18.60 12.47 -17.46
N ALA A 126 -17.44 13.15 -17.44
CA ALA A 126 -16.36 12.92 -18.39
C ALA A 126 -14.99 12.81 -17.70
N GLY A 127 -14.20 11.80 -18.07
CA GLY A 127 -12.81 11.62 -17.63
C GLY A 127 -12.54 10.34 -16.83
N ASN A 128 -11.25 10.01 -16.66
CA ASN A 128 -10.79 8.98 -15.73
C ASN A 128 -10.79 9.55 -14.31
N TRP A 129 -11.90 9.40 -13.60
CA TRP A 129 -11.96 9.80 -12.20
C TRP A 129 -11.45 8.69 -11.30
N THR A 130 -10.61 9.04 -10.32
CA THR A 130 -10.42 8.17 -9.16
C THR A 130 -11.64 8.26 -8.25
N ILE A 131 -11.91 7.21 -7.46
CA ILE A 131 -13.03 7.18 -6.51
C ILE A 131 -12.88 8.27 -5.45
N GLU A 132 -11.65 8.61 -5.06
CA GLU A 132 -11.38 9.73 -4.16
C GLU A 132 -11.82 11.04 -4.81
N THR A 133 -11.36 11.35 -6.03
CA THR A 133 -11.76 12.60 -6.71
C THR A 133 -13.25 12.70 -6.97
N TRP A 134 -13.89 11.58 -7.35
CA TRP A 134 -15.34 11.57 -7.53
C TRP A 134 -16.08 11.80 -6.21
N SER A 135 -15.71 11.08 -5.15
CA SER A 135 -16.42 11.20 -3.86
C SER A 135 -16.22 12.56 -3.21
N CYS A 136 -15.03 13.15 -3.35
CA CYS A 136 -14.75 14.51 -2.88
C CYS A 136 -15.45 15.59 -3.71
N ALA A 137 -15.50 15.46 -5.04
CA ALA A 137 -16.24 16.42 -5.87
C ALA A 137 -17.76 16.31 -5.64
N TYR A 138 -18.26 15.10 -5.45
CA TYR A 138 -19.67 14.87 -5.17
C TYR A 138 -20.08 15.34 -3.76
N SER A 139 -19.18 15.26 -2.76
CA SER A 139 -19.45 15.81 -1.43
C SER A 139 -19.58 17.33 -1.41
N ASP A 140 -18.93 18.05 -2.33
CA ASP A 140 -19.08 19.51 -2.44
C ASP A 140 -20.46 19.92 -2.97
N HIS A 141 -21.16 19.02 -3.68
CA HIS A 141 -22.49 19.25 -4.24
C HIS A 141 -23.64 18.76 -3.33
N VAL A 142 -23.35 17.92 -2.33
CA VAL A 142 -24.36 17.35 -1.42
C VAL A 142 -23.97 17.63 0.03
N VAL A 143 -24.75 18.50 0.68
CA VAL A 143 -24.47 19.11 2.00
C VAL A 143 -24.40 18.10 3.17
N SER A 144 -24.90 16.87 3.00
CA SER A 144 -24.79 15.83 4.04
C SER A 144 -24.99 14.41 3.48
N GLY A 145 -24.11 13.48 3.88
CA GLY A 145 -24.27 12.04 3.61
C GLY A 145 -22.98 11.23 3.50
N ASN A 146 -23.12 9.97 3.08
CA ASN A 146 -22.05 9.00 2.82
C ASN A 146 -20.85 9.51 1.95
N PRO A 147 -21.01 10.36 0.92
CA PRO A 147 -19.89 10.73 0.05
C PRO A 147 -18.76 11.50 0.75
N GLU A 148 -19.06 12.35 1.75
CA GLU A 148 -18.02 13.06 2.52
C GLU A 148 -17.16 12.09 3.34
N SER A 149 -17.79 11.10 3.96
CA SER A 149 -17.09 10.04 4.70
C SER A 149 -16.19 9.22 3.77
N VAL A 150 -16.69 8.86 2.58
CA VAL A 150 -15.93 8.11 1.56
C VAL A 150 -14.71 8.91 1.08
N CYS A 151 -14.87 10.21 0.82
CA CYS A 151 -13.77 11.11 0.46
C CYS A 151 -12.70 11.13 1.56
N LYS A 152 -13.09 11.31 2.83
CA LYS A 152 -12.16 11.32 3.98
C LYS A 152 -11.44 9.99 4.15
N GLU A 153 -12.14 8.86 4.03
CA GLU A 153 -11.55 7.52 4.15
C GLU A 153 -10.53 7.22 3.04
N LEU A 154 -10.87 7.51 1.79
CA LEU A 154 -9.97 7.28 0.65
C LEU A 154 -8.77 8.21 0.67
N ARG A 155 -8.98 9.48 1.05
CA ARG A 155 -7.89 10.43 1.29
C ARG A 155 -6.95 9.91 2.38
N THR A 156 -7.51 9.39 3.48
CA THR A 156 -6.72 8.80 4.58
C THR A 156 -5.95 7.57 4.10
N ALA A 157 -6.58 6.67 3.35
CA ALA A 157 -5.92 5.50 2.77
C ALA A 157 -4.73 5.90 1.88
N ARG A 158 -4.88 6.94 1.04
CA ARG A 158 -3.77 7.48 0.24
C ARG A 158 -2.64 8.02 1.11
N TYR A 159 -2.96 8.78 2.15
CA TYR A 159 -1.94 9.31 3.05
C TYR A 159 -1.23 8.22 3.87
N LEU A 160 -1.90 7.10 4.16
CA LEU A 160 -1.28 5.94 4.83
C LEU A 160 -0.28 5.18 3.93
N LEU A 161 -0.36 5.33 2.60
CA LEU A 161 0.68 4.79 1.70
C LEU A 161 2.04 5.50 1.90
N VAL A 162 2.05 6.77 2.34
CA VAL A 162 3.30 7.50 2.57
C VAL A 162 4.14 6.86 3.68
N PRO A 163 3.63 6.66 4.92
CA PRO A 163 4.39 5.95 5.95
C PRO A 163 4.68 4.50 5.56
N GLU A 164 3.81 3.82 4.80
CA GLU A 164 4.09 2.47 4.29
C GLU A 164 5.33 2.46 3.38
N VAL A 165 5.44 3.41 2.44
CA VAL A 165 6.62 3.59 1.57
C VAL A 165 7.87 3.92 2.40
N VAL A 166 7.76 4.79 3.40
CA VAL A 166 8.89 5.15 4.29
C VAL A 166 9.38 3.94 5.08
N LEU A 167 8.46 3.14 5.62
CA LEU A 167 8.80 1.90 6.33
C LEU A 167 9.38 0.85 5.38
N GLY A 168 8.85 0.72 4.16
CA GLY A 168 9.38 -0.16 3.12
C GLY A 168 10.81 0.21 2.70
N ALA A 169 11.09 1.51 2.54
CA ALA A 169 12.44 2.02 2.27
C ALA A 169 13.39 1.75 3.45
N SER A 170 12.91 1.93 4.68
CA SER A 170 13.67 1.63 5.91
C SER A 170 14.00 0.14 6.00
N LEU A 171 13.03 -0.73 5.73
CA LEU A 171 13.22 -2.18 5.69
C LEU A 171 14.24 -2.58 4.63
N LEU A 172 14.16 -2.00 3.43
CA LEU A 172 15.14 -2.23 2.37
C LEU A 172 16.55 -1.80 2.82
N GLY A 173 16.67 -0.64 3.47
CA GLY A 173 17.92 -0.16 4.05
C GLY A 173 18.52 -1.12 5.08
N VAL A 174 17.70 -1.64 5.99
CA VAL A 174 18.14 -2.62 7.00
C VAL A 174 18.58 -3.94 6.36
N VAL A 175 17.83 -4.44 5.37
CA VAL A 175 18.18 -5.67 4.64
C VAL A 175 19.46 -5.48 3.82
N LEU A 176 19.69 -4.30 3.24
CA LEU A 176 20.94 -3.96 2.56
C LEU A 176 22.11 -3.89 3.56
N TRP A 177 21.92 -3.23 4.71
CA TRP A 177 22.93 -3.15 5.75
C TRP A 177 23.35 -4.52 6.29
N SER A 178 22.38 -5.44 6.43
CA SER A 178 22.64 -6.82 6.88
C SER A 178 23.57 -7.61 5.96
N ARG A 179 23.79 -7.15 4.72
CA ARG A 179 24.68 -7.76 3.73
C ARG A 179 26.13 -7.28 3.86
N PHE A 180 26.36 -6.08 4.41
CA PHE A 180 27.69 -5.53 4.64
C PHE A 180 28.01 -5.65 6.13
N PRO A 181 28.50 -6.81 6.61
CA PRO A 181 29.13 -6.82 7.93
C PRO A 181 30.25 -5.78 7.89
N ALA A 182 30.26 -4.86 8.87
CA ALA A 182 31.38 -3.96 9.09
C ALA A 182 32.68 -4.79 9.05
N CYS A 183 33.60 -4.39 8.19
CA CYS A 183 34.96 -4.90 8.18
C CYS A 183 35.63 -4.68 9.53
#